data_AF-A0A814LBG1-F1
#
_entry.id   AF-A0A814LBG1-F1
#
_cell.length_a   1.000
_cell.length_b   1.000
_cell.length_c   1.000
_cell.angle_alpha   90.00
_cell.angle_beta   90.00
_cell.angle_gamma   90.00
#
_symmetry.space_group_name_H-M   'P 1'
#
loop_
_entity.id
_entity.type
_entity.pdbx_description
1 polymer ?
#
loop_
_entity_poly.entity_id
_entity_poly.type
_entity_poly.pdbx_seq_one_letter_code
_entity_poly.pdbx_strand_id
1 'polypeptide(L)'
;MPTSNQTLTTYIPRAILSFDENTIGEPSRTVKDITTDVKELVDVTPKAGLSTTAKVLIVIGVATVAAAVVAVGVTLGIMLNATTATTTAMAAPSNLVGYRGNINQSYVFALTGSRSGTIWGTNIYTDDSDLSTAAVHSGIVQYNQTSVITVTILAGQSSYTSTTQNGITSLSYGSWGGSYTIVSVIG
;
A
#
# COMPACT_ATOMS: atom_id res chain seq x y z
N MET A 1 -61.47 5.76 -21.14
CA MET A 1 -61.12 4.57 -20.33
C MET A 1 -59.67 4.73 -19.87
N PRO A 2 -59.34 4.39 -18.61
CA PRO A 2 -58.34 5.12 -17.82
C PRO A 2 -56.88 4.80 -18.15
N THR A 3 -56.06 5.76 -17.75
CA THR A 3 -54.64 6.03 -17.95
C THR A 3 -53.68 4.95 -17.45
N SER A 4 -52.73 4.53 -18.30
CA SER A 4 -51.59 3.70 -17.89
C SER A 4 -50.58 4.57 -17.12
N ASN A 5 -50.66 4.52 -15.79
CA ASN A 5 -49.70 5.09 -14.85
C ASN A 5 -48.55 4.07 -14.70
N GLN A 6 -47.57 4.10 -15.60
CA GLN A 6 -46.35 3.31 -15.47
C GLN A 6 -45.50 3.94 -14.35
N THR A 7 -45.51 3.33 -13.18
CA THR A 7 -44.76 3.75 -12.00
C THR A 7 -43.25 3.76 -12.28
N LEU A 8 -42.56 4.82 -11.85
CA LEU A 8 -41.10 5.03 -11.92
C LEU A 8 -40.24 3.87 -11.37
N THR A 9 -40.85 2.91 -10.68
CA THR A 9 -40.23 1.70 -10.13
C THR A 9 -39.79 0.68 -11.19
N THR A 10 -40.28 0.76 -12.44
CA THR A 10 -39.86 -0.18 -13.51
C THR A 10 -38.48 0.18 -14.10
N TYR A 11 -38.00 1.42 -13.94
CA TYR A 11 -36.77 1.93 -14.56
C TYR A 11 -35.61 2.18 -13.59
N ILE A 12 -35.83 2.02 -12.28
CA ILE A 12 -34.77 2.15 -11.28
C ILE A 12 -34.29 0.72 -10.96
N PRO A 13 -33.06 0.32 -11.34
CA PRO A 13 -32.48 -0.90 -10.77
C PRO A 13 -32.49 -0.73 -9.24
N ARG A 14 -32.82 -1.80 -8.51
CA ARG A 14 -32.91 -1.81 -7.03
C ARG A 14 -31.58 -1.40 -6.38
N ALA A 15 -31.26 -0.12 -6.39
CA ALA A 15 -30.07 0.48 -5.83
C ALA A 15 -30.49 1.24 -4.58
N ILE A 16 -30.89 0.49 -3.55
CA ILE A 16 -30.94 1.02 -2.19
C ILE A 16 -29.84 0.29 -1.44
N LEU A 17 -28.81 1.07 -1.11
CA LEU A 17 -27.67 0.75 -0.29
C LEU A 17 -28.11 -0.04 0.96
N SER A 18 -27.99 -1.37 0.91
CA SER A 18 -28.13 -2.23 2.08
C SER A 18 -26.74 -2.38 2.68
N PHE A 19 -26.40 -1.54 3.65
CA PHE A 19 -25.26 -1.77 4.52
C PHE A 19 -25.71 -2.77 5.59
N ASP A 20 -25.27 -4.02 5.48
CA ASP A 20 -25.32 -4.96 6.60
C ASP A 20 -24.12 -4.64 7.51
N GLU A 21 -24.37 -3.98 8.64
CA GLU A 21 -23.33 -3.57 9.59
C GLU A 21 -22.67 -4.77 10.30
N ASN A 22 -23.14 -6.00 10.08
CA ASN A 22 -22.71 -7.16 10.85
C ASN A 22 -21.74 -8.12 10.13
N THR A 23 -21.26 -7.78 8.92
CA THR A 23 -20.32 -8.61 8.16
C THR A 23 -19.06 -7.82 7.76
N ILE A 24 -18.10 -7.75 8.68
CA ILE A 24 -16.73 -7.29 8.40
C ILE A 24 -16.02 -8.43 7.64
N GLY A 25 -16.23 -8.54 6.33
CA GLY A 25 -15.72 -9.67 5.56
C GLY A 25 -15.47 -9.42 4.09
N GLU A 26 -16.43 -8.88 3.35
CA GLU A 26 -16.26 -8.51 1.94
C GLU A 26 -17.33 -7.45 1.62
N PRO A 27 -17.00 -6.32 0.95
CA PRO A 27 -18.04 -5.46 0.41
C PRO A 27 -18.83 -6.27 -0.62
N SER A 28 -20.14 -6.47 -0.38
CA SER A 28 -21.06 -7.22 -1.26
C SER A 28 -21.06 -6.74 -2.73
N ARG A 29 -20.51 -5.54 -3.01
CA ARG A 29 -20.22 -5.03 -4.35
C ARG A 29 -18.87 -4.33 -4.38
N THR A 30 -18.07 -4.58 -5.42
CA THR A 30 -16.76 -3.94 -5.60
C THR A 30 -16.93 -2.51 -6.11
N VAL A 31 -15.94 -1.64 -5.91
CA VAL A 31 -15.88 -0.27 -6.52
C VAL A 31 -16.13 -0.28 -8.04
N LYS A 32 -15.72 -1.37 -8.70
CA LYS A 32 -15.95 -1.64 -10.12
C LYS A 32 -17.45 -1.77 -10.46
N ASP A 33 -18.22 -2.40 -9.58
CA ASP A 33 -19.67 -2.59 -9.76
C ASP A 33 -20.40 -1.26 -9.60
N ILE A 34 -19.97 -0.41 -8.66
CA ILE A 34 -20.53 0.93 -8.43
C ILE A 34 -20.28 1.86 -9.62
N THR A 35 -19.08 1.81 -10.19
CA THR A 35 -18.72 2.65 -11.35
C THR A 35 -19.50 2.21 -12.60
N THR A 36 -19.83 0.93 -12.71
CA THR A 36 -20.63 0.37 -13.81
C THR A 36 -22.08 0.88 -13.74
N ASP A 37 -22.70 0.86 -12.55
CA ASP A 37 -24.07 1.39 -12.37
C ASP A 37 -24.15 2.90 -12.63
N VAL A 38 -23.15 3.66 -12.20
CA VAL A 38 -23.06 5.10 -12.47
C VAL A 38 -23.02 5.35 -13.97
N LYS A 39 -22.23 4.57 -14.71
CA LYS A 39 -22.15 4.68 -16.17
C LYS A 39 -23.48 4.34 -16.84
N GLU A 40 -24.17 3.30 -16.37
CA GLU A 40 -25.50 2.93 -16.88
C GLU A 40 -26.52 4.06 -16.67
N LEU A 41 -26.53 4.67 -15.48
CA LEU A 41 -27.43 5.80 -15.16
C LEU A 41 -27.17 7.03 -16.06
N VAL A 42 -25.90 7.34 -16.35
CA VAL A 42 -25.52 8.41 -17.29
C VAL A 42 -26.00 8.08 -18.71
N ASP A 43 -25.88 6.82 -19.14
CA ASP A 43 -26.24 6.36 -20.48
C ASP A 43 -27.77 6.29 -20.72
N VAL A 44 -28.59 6.05 -19.67
CA VAL A 44 -30.07 5.97 -19.79
C VAL A 44 -30.77 7.32 -19.67
N THR A 45 -30.19 8.29 -18.95
CA THR A 45 -30.82 9.59 -18.66
C THR A 45 -31.25 10.38 -19.92
N PRO A 46 -30.48 10.41 -21.03
CA PRO A 46 -30.88 11.10 -22.26
C PRO A 46 -32.11 10.49 -22.93
N LYS A 47 -32.28 9.16 -22.84
CA LYS A 47 -33.34 8.37 -23.49
C LYS A 47 -34.66 8.40 -22.74
N ALA A 48 -34.65 8.84 -21.49
CA ALA A 48 -35.83 8.89 -20.66
C ALA A 48 -36.75 10.07 -21.05
N GLY A 49 -38.07 9.88 -20.99
CA GLY A 49 -39.08 10.89 -21.33
C GLY A 49 -39.22 12.04 -20.32
N LEU A 50 -38.16 12.36 -19.58
CA LEU A 50 -38.15 13.42 -18.56
C LEU A 50 -37.95 14.81 -19.18
N SER A 51 -38.43 15.84 -18.46
CA SER A 51 -38.10 17.24 -18.72
C SER A 51 -36.59 17.48 -18.69
N THR A 52 -36.10 18.40 -19.52
CA THR A 52 -34.69 18.80 -19.59
C THR A 52 -34.11 19.14 -18.22
N THR A 53 -34.87 19.85 -17.37
CA THR A 53 -34.43 20.23 -16.02
C THR A 53 -34.22 19.02 -15.11
N ALA A 54 -35.07 18.00 -15.23
CA ALA A 54 -34.96 16.77 -14.45
C ALA A 54 -33.75 15.93 -14.89
N LYS A 55 -33.43 15.89 -16.19
CA LYS A 55 -32.22 15.23 -16.71
C LYS A 55 -30.95 15.89 -16.17
N VAL A 56 -30.90 17.22 -16.13
CA VAL A 56 -29.73 17.96 -15.60
C VAL A 56 -29.52 17.70 -14.12
N LEU A 57 -30.59 17.70 -13.30
CA LEU A 57 -30.49 17.41 -11.87
C LEU A 57 -29.99 15.98 -11.59
N ILE A 58 -30.41 14.99 -12.39
CA ILE A 58 -29.96 13.60 -12.28
C ILE A 58 -28.46 13.50 -12.61
N VAL A 59 -28.02 14.09 -13.72
CA VAL A 59 -26.60 14.05 -14.13
C VAL A 59 -25.69 14.71 -13.09
N ILE A 60 -26.11 15.85 -12.51
CA ILE A 60 -25.36 16.54 -11.45
C ILE A 60 -25.28 15.67 -10.19
N GLY A 61 -26.40 15.08 -9.76
CA GLY A 61 -26.43 14.19 -8.59
C GLY A 61 -25.58 12.92 -8.77
N VAL A 62 -25.57 12.34 -9.97
CA VAL A 62 -24.73 11.17 -10.29
C VAL A 62 -23.24 11.56 -10.31
N ALA A 63 -22.89 12.72 -10.85
CA ALA A 63 -21.51 13.20 -10.87
C ALA A 63 -20.95 13.48 -9.47
N THR A 64 -21.76 14.03 -8.55
CA THR A 64 -21.34 14.28 -7.17
C THR A 64 -21.17 12.97 -6.39
N VAL A 65 -22.06 11.99 -6.60
CA VAL A 65 -21.92 10.64 -6.02
C VAL A 65 -20.66 9.95 -6.56
N ALA A 66 -20.40 10.02 -7.86
CA ALA A 66 -19.20 9.44 -8.45
C ALA A 66 -17.91 10.06 -7.90
N ALA A 67 -17.86 11.39 -7.77
CA ALA A 67 -16.71 12.08 -7.18
C ALA A 67 -16.49 11.70 -5.70
N ALA A 68 -17.56 11.57 -4.92
CA ALA A 68 -17.49 11.13 -3.53
C ALA A 68 -17.00 9.67 -3.42
N VAL A 69 -17.52 8.76 -4.26
CA VAL A 69 -17.08 7.35 -4.29
C VAL A 69 -15.62 7.22 -4.72
N VAL A 70 -15.17 8.01 -5.71
CA VAL A 70 -13.76 8.03 -6.12
C VAL A 70 -12.87 8.56 -5.01
N ALA A 71 -13.23 9.66 -4.35
CA ALA A 71 -12.46 10.20 -3.23
C ALA A 71 -12.36 9.18 -2.07
N VAL A 72 -13.50 8.57 -1.70
CA VAL A 72 -13.56 7.52 -0.67
C VAL A 72 -12.75 6.30 -1.09
N GLY A 73 -12.87 5.83 -2.33
CA GLY A 73 -12.12 4.68 -2.84
C GLY A 73 -10.61 4.93 -2.94
N VAL A 74 -10.19 6.14 -3.31
CA VAL A 74 -8.77 6.54 -3.32
C VAL A 74 -8.24 6.62 -1.89
N THR A 75 -8.97 7.26 -0.97
CA THR A 75 -8.55 7.34 0.44
C THR A 75 -8.52 5.96 1.10
N LEU A 76 -9.55 5.11 0.91
CA LEU A 76 -9.54 3.74 1.41
C LEU A 76 -8.45 2.89 0.75
N GLY A 77 -8.19 3.04 -0.54
CA GLY A 77 -7.12 2.32 -1.23
C GLY A 77 -5.74 2.68 -0.69
N ILE A 78 -5.46 3.97 -0.46
CA ILE A 78 -4.21 4.44 0.16
C ILE A 78 -4.10 3.92 1.60
N MET A 79 -5.17 4.03 2.39
CA MET A 79 -5.18 3.56 3.78
C MET A 79 -5.07 2.03 3.88
N LEU A 80 -5.70 1.29 2.98
CA LEU A 80 -5.64 -0.17 2.92
C LEU A 80 -4.23 -0.63 2.54
N ASN A 81 -3.60 -0.05 1.52
CA ASN A 81 -2.21 -0.36 1.16
C ASN A 81 -1.22 -0.08 2.32
N ALA A 82 -1.37 1.05 3.01
CA ALA A 82 -0.56 1.36 4.19
C ALA A 82 -0.81 0.37 5.35
N THR A 83 -2.06 -0.05 5.55
CA THR A 83 -2.44 -1.03 6.58
C THR A 83 -1.96 -2.44 6.23
N THR A 84 -2.00 -2.84 4.94
CA THR A 84 -1.47 -4.12 4.45
C THR A 84 0.06 -4.18 4.59
N ALA A 85 0.78 -3.12 4.24
CA ALA A 85 2.22 -3.03 4.43
C ALA A 85 2.62 -3.20 5.90
N THR A 86 1.82 -2.63 6.82
CA THR A 86 2.04 -2.74 8.26
C THR A 86 1.65 -4.11 8.83
N THR A 87 0.69 -4.82 8.23
CA THR A 87 0.23 -6.15 8.68
C THR A 87 1.08 -7.32 8.16
N THR A 88 1.88 -7.12 7.11
CA THR A 88 2.87 -8.13 6.64
C THR A 88 4.28 -7.93 7.18
N ALA A 89 4.57 -6.82 7.86
CA ALA A 89 5.91 -6.51 8.35
C ALA A 89 6.22 -7.30 9.63
N MET A 90 7.25 -8.15 9.59
CA MET A 90 7.72 -8.84 10.79
C MET A 90 8.52 -7.88 11.68
N ALA A 91 8.60 -8.13 12.97
CA ALA A 91 9.55 -7.42 13.82
C ALA A 91 10.97 -7.67 13.31
N ALA A 92 11.77 -6.62 13.15
CA ALA A 92 13.15 -6.76 12.68
C ALA A 92 14.00 -7.55 13.68
N PRO A 93 14.76 -8.56 13.23
CA PRO A 93 15.83 -9.16 14.02
C PRO A 93 16.99 -8.17 14.18
N SER A 94 17.91 -8.44 15.10
CA SER A 94 19.14 -7.65 15.25
C SER A 94 20.01 -7.68 13.99
N ASN A 95 20.15 -8.87 13.39
CA ASN A 95 20.87 -9.08 12.13
C ASN A 95 20.20 -10.19 11.30
N LEU A 96 20.78 -10.51 10.15
CA LEU A 96 20.21 -11.41 9.15
C LEU A 96 20.99 -12.72 8.98
N VAL A 97 21.86 -13.08 9.93
CA VAL A 97 22.59 -14.36 9.91
C VAL A 97 21.64 -15.56 9.80
N GLY A 98 20.49 -15.50 10.48
CA GLY A 98 19.46 -16.55 10.42
C GLY A 98 18.77 -16.70 9.05
N TYR A 99 18.96 -15.74 8.14
CA TYR A 99 18.39 -15.72 6.80
C TYR A 99 19.42 -16.09 5.73
N ARG A 100 20.67 -16.35 6.13
CA ARG A 100 21.76 -16.74 5.23
C ARG A 100 21.36 -17.94 4.38
N GLY A 101 21.69 -17.87 3.09
CA GLY A 101 21.37 -18.93 2.12
C GLY A 101 20.05 -18.74 1.39
N ASN A 102 19.16 -17.86 1.87
CA ASN A 102 17.93 -17.48 1.17
C ASN A 102 18.22 -16.44 0.07
N ILE A 103 19.22 -16.70 -0.77
CA ILE A 103 19.74 -15.72 -1.74
C ILE A 103 18.63 -15.25 -2.69
N ASN A 104 18.57 -13.93 -2.91
CA ASN A 104 17.55 -13.20 -3.68
C ASN A 104 16.13 -13.22 -3.08
N GLN A 105 15.94 -13.75 -1.88
CA GLN A 105 14.67 -13.64 -1.17
C GLN A 105 14.57 -12.31 -0.44
N SER A 106 13.39 -11.71 -0.52
CA SER A 106 13.06 -10.44 0.12
C SER A 106 12.13 -10.64 1.32
N TYR A 107 12.40 -9.90 2.38
CA TYR A 107 11.65 -9.91 3.62
C TYR A 107 11.26 -8.48 4.00
N VAL A 108 10.08 -8.33 4.62
CA VAL A 108 9.56 -7.04 5.05
C VAL A 108 9.64 -6.97 6.57
N PHE A 109 10.32 -5.94 7.07
CA PHE A 109 10.54 -5.73 8.50
C PHE A 109 10.10 -4.35 8.95
N ALA A 110 9.46 -4.28 10.11
CA ALA A 110 9.26 -3.04 10.85
C ALA A 110 10.41 -2.86 11.84
N LEU A 111 11.09 -1.70 11.78
CA LEU A 111 12.16 -1.35 12.70
C LEU A 111 12.15 0.13 13.05
N THR A 112 12.81 0.47 14.15
CA THR A 112 13.15 1.85 14.53
C THR A 112 14.62 2.10 14.24
N GLY A 113 14.92 3.15 13.47
CA GLY A 113 16.28 3.49 13.08
C GLY A 113 17.18 3.74 14.29
N SER A 114 18.34 3.07 14.32
CA SER A 114 19.31 3.15 15.40
C SER A 114 20.63 3.75 14.93
N ARG A 115 21.42 4.27 15.87
CA ARG A 115 22.83 4.65 15.68
C ARG A 115 23.77 3.77 16.50
N SER A 116 23.23 2.75 17.18
CA SER A 116 23.98 1.80 17.99
C SER A 116 23.98 0.44 17.32
N GLY A 117 25.17 -0.05 16.97
CA GLY A 117 25.33 -1.33 16.31
C GLY A 117 26.52 -1.27 15.38
N THR A 118 27.22 -2.39 15.25
CA THR A 118 28.31 -2.51 14.29
C THR A 118 27.73 -2.92 12.95
N ILE A 119 28.18 -2.25 11.89
CA ILE A 119 27.82 -2.58 10.51
C ILE A 119 29.10 -2.66 9.68
N TRP A 120 29.12 -3.58 8.71
CA TRP A 120 30.21 -3.75 7.77
C TRP A 120 29.71 -3.60 6.35
N GLY A 121 30.38 -2.77 5.55
CA GLY A 121 30.01 -2.50 4.16
C GLY A 121 29.14 -1.27 3.95
N THR A 122 28.68 -1.10 2.72
CA THR A 122 27.94 0.07 2.24
C THR A 122 27.05 -0.37 1.10
N ASN A 123 25.76 -0.02 1.15
CA ASN A 123 24.69 -0.48 0.26
C ASN A 123 24.44 -2.00 0.34
N ILE A 124 25.51 -2.79 0.38
CA ILE A 124 25.52 -4.21 0.67
C ILE A 124 26.27 -4.38 1.99
N TYR A 125 25.57 -4.93 2.98
CA TYR A 125 26.07 -5.14 4.33
C TYR A 125 26.31 -6.62 4.58
N THR A 126 27.27 -6.97 5.42
CA THR A 126 27.39 -8.36 5.91
C THR A 126 26.13 -8.73 6.69
N ASP A 127 25.71 -9.99 6.61
CA ASP A 127 24.48 -10.44 7.28
C ASP A 127 24.52 -10.43 8.81
N ASP A 128 25.68 -10.24 9.43
CA ASP A 128 25.84 -10.02 10.87
C ASP A 128 25.81 -8.53 11.27
N SER A 129 25.72 -7.61 10.30
CA SER A 129 25.53 -6.17 10.54
C SER A 129 24.19 -5.87 11.21
N ASP A 130 24.17 -4.94 12.17
CA ASP A 130 22.95 -4.46 12.81
C ASP A 130 21.98 -3.82 11.79
N LEU A 131 20.78 -4.39 11.66
CA LEU A 131 19.83 -4.03 10.60
C LEU A 131 19.29 -2.60 10.78
N SER A 132 18.96 -2.20 12.00
CA SER A 132 18.44 -0.87 12.30
C SER A 132 19.48 0.22 12.06
N THR A 133 20.74 -0.04 12.35
CA THR A 133 21.85 0.86 12.11
C THR A 133 22.19 0.93 10.61
N ALA A 134 22.15 -0.20 9.90
CA ALA A 134 22.36 -0.24 8.45
C ALA A 134 21.26 0.52 7.69
N ALA A 135 20.02 0.46 8.16
CA ALA A 135 18.90 1.21 7.59
C ALA A 135 19.04 2.74 7.74
N VAL A 136 19.61 3.20 8.85
CA VAL A 136 19.96 4.62 9.02
C VAL A 136 21.19 4.98 8.20
N HIS A 137 22.21 4.13 8.19
CA HIS A 137 23.40 4.34 7.39
C HIS A 137 23.07 4.47 5.90
N SER A 138 22.18 3.65 5.35
CA SER A 138 21.72 3.76 3.95
C SER A 138 20.82 4.96 3.67
N GLY A 139 20.38 5.69 4.70
CA GLY A 139 19.48 6.85 4.57
C GLY A 139 18.03 6.49 4.27
N ILE A 140 17.67 5.20 4.37
CA ILE A 140 16.31 4.71 4.12
C ILE A 140 15.40 5.04 5.31
N VAL A 141 15.95 5.01 6.52
CA VAL A 141 15.22 5.33 7.76
C VAL A 141 15.99 6.41 8.52
N GLN A 142 15.30 7.37 9.13
CA GLN A 142 15.95 8.35 10.01
C GLN A 142 16.20 7.79 11.41
N TYR A 143 17.13 8.40 12.15
CA TYR A 143 17.34 8.04 13.56
C TYR A 143 16.06 8.25 14.39
N ASN A 144 15.70 7.27 15.21
CA ASN A 144 14.45 7.20 16.00
C ASN A 144 13.15 7.20 15.17
N GLN A 145 13.24 7.05 13.84
CA GLN A 145 12.05 6.87 13.01
C GLN A 145 11.71 5.38 12.93
N THR A 146 10.44 5.05 13.18
CA THR A 146 9.91 3.72 12.89
C THR A 146 9.45 3.66 11.43
N SER A 147 9.87 2.63 10.71
CA SER A 147 9.56 2.46 9.29
C SER A 147 9.54 0.99 8.91
N VAL A 148 8.78 0.68 7.86
CA VAL A 148 8.70 -0.66 7.27
C VAL A 148 9.65 -0.71 6.08
N ILE A 149 10.68 -1.54 6.16
CA ILE A 149 11.68 -1.71 5.10
C ILE A 149 11.56 -3.07 4.43
N THR A 150 11.94 -3.12 3.16
CA THR A 150 12.21 -4.38 2.46
C THR A 150 13.71 -4.66 2.41
N VAL A 151 14.09 -5.88 2.76
CA VAL A 151 15.48 -6.34 2.77
C VAL A 151 15.62 -7.56 1.88
N THR A 152 16.62 -7.57 1.01
CA THR A 152 16.93 -8.71 0.14
C THR A 152 18.23 -9.37 0.59
N ILE A 153 18.18 -10.69 0.79
CA ILE A 153 19.36 -11.49 1.14
C ILE A 153 20.20 -11.74 -0.11
N LEU A 154 21.50 -11.57 0.03
CA LEU A 154 22.49 -11.69 -1.05
C LEU A 154 23.59 -12.68 -0.67
N ALA A 155 24.30 -13.18 -1.67
CA ALA A 155 25.50 -13.96 -1.43
C ALA A 155 26.57 -13.08 -0.73
N GLY A 156 27.49 -13.74 -0.02
CA GLY A 156 28.67 -13.09 0.54
C GLY A 156 29.53 -12.41 -0.52
N GLN A 157 30.27 -11.37 -0.14
CA GLN A 157 31.26 -10.70 -0.98
C GLN A 157 32.69 -11.02 -0.52
N SER A 158 33.65 -10.87 -1.43
CA SER A 158 35.07 -11.01 -1.11
C SER A 158 35.64 -9.85 -0.29
N SER A 159 34.95 -8.70 -0.28
CA SER A 159 35.35 -7.50 0.45
C SER A 159 34.17 -6.55 0.60
N TYR A 160 34.16 -5.79 1.69
CA TYR A 160 33.15 -4.77 2.01
C TYR A 160 33.85 -3.43 2.30
N THR A 161 33.38 -2.38 1.66
CA THR A 161 33.95 -1.03 1.80
C THR A 161 33.30 -0.26 2.97
N SER A 162 34.14 0.37 3.79
CA SER A 162 33.71 1.32 4.83
C SER A 162 33.33 2.66 4.20
N THR A 163 32.21 3.25 4.65
CA THR A 163 31.92 4.66 4.39
C THR A 163 31.30 5.32 5.62
N THR A 164 31.24 6.64 5.63
CA THR A 164 30.44 7.41 6.59
C THR A 164 29.24 8.00 5.87
N GLN A 165 28.04 7.58 6.25
CA GLN A 165 26.78 8.06 5.69
C GLN A 165 25.76 8.31 6.81
N ASN A 166 24.97 9.37 6.67
CA ASN A 166 23.90 9.71 7.63
C ASN A 166 24.37 9.80 9.11
N GLY A 167 25.65 10.17 9.31
CA GLY A 167 26.27 10.29 10.63
C GLY A 167 26.69 8.97 11.27
N ILE A 168 26.66 7.86 10.54
CA ILE A 168 27.13 6.54 10.96
C ILE A 168 28.33 6.16 10.08
N THR A 169 29.38 5.59 10.68
CA THR A 169 30.53 5.05 9.95
C THR A 169 30.44 3.53 9.97
N SER A 170 30.39 2.90 8.79
CA SER A 170 30.51 1.45 8.67
C SER A 170 31.97 1.01 8.70
N LEU A 171 32.22 -0.25 9.02
CA LEU A 171 33.55 -0.85 8.97
C LEU A 171 33.79 -1.54 7.63
N SER A 172 35.05 -1.59 7.22
CA SER A 172 35.47 -2.43 6.10
C SER A 172 35.64 -3.86 6.57
N TYR A 173 35.39 -4.83 5.70
CA TYR A 173 35.65 -6.23 6.00
C TYR A 173 36.18 -6.98 4.78
N GLY A 174 36.83 -8.10 5.03
CA GLY A 174 37.29 -9.02 3.99
C GLY A 174 36.16 -9.92 3.48
N SER A 175 36.51 -11.14 3.07
CA SER A 175 35.52 -12.10 2.58
C SER A 175 34.55 -12.50 3.69
N TRP A 176 33.25 -12.49 3.39
CA TRP A 176 32.21 -12.95 4.31
C TRP A 176 31.18 -13.83 3.60
N GLY A 177 30.44 -14.65 4.36
CA GLY A 177 29.61 -15.73 3.83
C GLY A 177 28.19 -15.34 3.41
N GLY A 178 27.69 -14.17 3.82
CA GLY A 178 26.34 -13.73 3.50
C GLY A 178 26.18 -12.22 3.58
N SER A 179 25.29 -11.67 2.76
CA SER A 179 25.06 -10.22 2.73
C SER A 179 23.57 -9.90 2.66
N TYR A 180 23.24 -8.63 2.83
CA TYR A 180 21.93 -8.11 2.48
C TYR A 180 22.01 -6.69 1.91
N THR A 181 20.95 -6.29 1.23
CA THR A 181 20.71 -4.91 0.80
C THR A 181 19.30 -4.48 1.19
N ILE A 182 19.13 -3.17 1.40
CA ILE A 182 17.84 -2.58 1.79
C ILE A 182 17.34 -1.77 0.61
N VAL A 183 16.11 -2.06 0.15
CA VAL A 183 15.64 -1.62 -1.18
C VAL A 183 14.66 -0.45 -1.14
N SER A 184 13.73 -0.39 -0.18
CA SER A 184 12.83 0.76 0.01
C SER A 184 12.00 0.65 1.29
N VAL A 185 11.52 1.81 1.75
CA VAL A 185 10.36 1.95 2.65
C VAL A 185 9.08 1.92 1.81
N ILE A 186 8.02 1.26 2.26
CA ILE A 186 6.68 1.51 1.71
C ILE A 186 6.20 2.83 2.35
N GLY A 187 6.16 3.89 1.56
CA GLY A 187 5.67 5.22 1.96
C GLY A 187 4.19 5.40 1.72
#